data_AF-A0A497PGS6-F1
#
_entry.id   AF-A0A497PGS6-F1
#
_cell.length_a   1.000
_cell.length_b   1.000
_cell.length_c   1.000
_cell.angle_alpha   90.00
_cell.angle_beta   90.00
_cell.angle_gamma   90.00
#
_symmetry.space_group_name_H-M   'P 1'
#
loop_
_entity.id
_entity.type
_entity.pdbx_description
1 polymer ?
#
loop_
_entity_poly.entity_id
_entity_poly.type
_entity_poly.pdbx_seq_one_letter_code
_entity_poly.pdbx_strand_id
1 'polypeptide(L)'
;MNRKLVILSACFLVMFVAAMFPHSVAALPSADAADESTTVTVTRTVESYVLESDHPYSNYYDHTWTITKEGATQIRVHFTKIDVESNYDYVYVYDYAGNTLHSLTGLYSNGGWTSYSNGDTIKIRLKTDYSVTKWGFAIDQIDYETGGGGGSTTHELTSGETVTSSLSGTGDTEMWTIQVDENCQSMHSVLTCGSNDYDLYGRLGAEPTTSTYDWRGYTSGGEDVTYDNPGAGTWYIMVRSYSGSGSYDLTVTLTYDAGGGGGGSTNELTSGETVSSSLSGTGDTEMWTIQVDENCQSMHSVLTCGSNDYDLYGRLGAEPTTSVYDWRGYTTGGEDVTYNNPGAGTWYIMVRSYSGSGSYQLTVTLTYESGGGGGSGDGVVHKWAVIVGISDYEAISDLTYCDEDATDWYNYLTNVMGYDYIRVLGDTHETNYPAYYALATEYNVKAALNWLAGADADDEVAFITSGHGSGNGYGSSYLCMWDCNSGENGEDGNLYDTELADIVGTWVAARIFIFVDHCYSGGLIPEIQALSNSAHVYMTTTCTENGYGYDDSTHQNGAWTYYFLEYGLINHFGSNPDTLMEDCFDYALEAYPHSGGDTPQEFDGDTSTGFTL
;
A
#
# COMPACT_ATOMS: atom_id res chain seq x y z
N MET A 1 47.69 -62.29 17.40
CA MET A 1 47.06 -62.32 18.73
C MET A 1 45.64 -61.81 18.58
N ASN A 2 44.67 -62.68 18.90
CA ASN A 2 43.29 -62.60 18.48
C ASN A 2 42.41 -61.82 19.46
N ARG A 3 41.61 -60.90 18.90
CA ARG A 3 40.17 -60.63 19.11
C ARG A 3 39.47 -61.08 20.42
N LYS A 4 38.75 -60.09 20.96
CA LYS A 4 37.31 -60.09 21.33
C LYS A 4 36.82 -60.78 22.63
N LEU A 5 36.17 -59.94 23.44
CA LEU A 5 34.75 -60.03 23.89
C LEU A 5 34.44 -60.91 25.13
N VAL A 6 33.31 -60.54 25.78
CA VAL A 6 32.39 -61.37 26.61
C VAL A 6 32.72 -61.43 28.12
N ILE A 7 31.83 -61.30 29.13
CA ILE A 7 30.38 -60.95 29.28
C ILE A 7 30.00 -61.18 30.77
N LEU A 8 28.91 -60.54 31.25
CA LEU A 8 27.94 -61.01 32.28
C LEU A 8 28.40 -61.21 33.75
N SER A 9 27.56 -61.24 34.79
CA SER A 9 26.09 -61.23 35.00
C SER A 9 25.81 -61.14 36.52
N ALA A 10 24.53 -60.95 36.85
CA ALA A 10 23.79 -61.58 37.97
C ALA A 10 23.68 -60.80 39.29
N CYS A 11 22.55 -60.75 40.01
CA CYS A 11 21.14 -61.13 39.81
C CYS A 11 20.38 -60.89 41.13
N PHE A 12 19.04 -60.80 41.03
CA PHE A 12 17.99 -61.23 41.99
C PHE A 12 17.58 -60.35 43.20
N LEU A 13 16.33 -60.30 43.70
CA LEU A 13 14.95 -60.61 43.23
C LEU A 13 13.94 -60.37 44.40
N VAL A 14 12.94 -59.48 44.20
CA VAL A 14 11.45 -59.55 44.45
C VAL A 14 10.83 -59.86 45.83
N MET A 15 9.84 -59.03 46.25
CA MET A 15 8.37 -59.29 46.43
C MET A 15 7.71 -58.10 47.17
N PHE A 16 6.89 -57.21 46.58
CA PHE A 16 5.46 -57.23 46.18
C PHE A 16 4.40 -57.44 47.29
N VAL A 17 3.49 -56.46 47.49
CA VAL A 17 2.01 -56.56 47.39
C VAL A 17 1.42 -55.14 47.16
N ALA A 18 0.36 -55.06 46.35
CA ALA A 18 -0.19 -53.90 45.64
C ALA A 18 -1.50 -53.31 46.22
N ALA A 19 -1.84 -52.09 45.80
CA ALA A 19 -3.21 -51.65 45.47
C ALA A 19 -3.19 -50.51 44.42
N MET A 20 -3.94 -50.71 43.32
CA MET A 20 -4.10 -49.87 42.10
C MET A 20 -5.05 -48.67 42.33
N PHE A 21 -4.99 -47.56 41.58
CA PHE A 21 -5.48 -47.31 40.19
C PHE A 21 -5.12 -45.84 39.74
N PRO A 22 -5.29 -45.41 38.48
CA PRO A 22 -4.36 -45.54 37.36
C PRO A 22 -3.84 -44.18 36.83
N HIS A 23 -2.56 -44.11 36.42
CA HIS A 23 -2.11 -43.15 35.42
C HIS A 23 -1.66 -43.96 34.20
N SER A 24 -2.36 -43.81 33.08
CA SER A 24 -1.98 -44.44 31.82
C SER A 24 -0.83 -43.66 31.18
N VAL A 25 0.34 -44.30 31.15
CA VAL A 25 1.48 -43.93 30.31
C VAL A 25 1.24 -44.49 28.91
N ALA A 26 1.45 -43.68 27.88
CA ALA A 26 1.71 -44.16 26.53
C ALA A 26 3.14 -43.77 26.12
N ALA A 27 3.79 -44.71 25.44
CA ALA A 27 5.23 -44.78 25.19
C ALA A 27 5.72 -43.82 24.10
N LEU A 28 7.00 -43.46 24.20
CA LEU A 28 7.81 -42.84 23.14
C LEU A 28 7.92 -43.76 21.92
N PRO A 29 8.09 -43.18 20.72
CA PRO A 29 9.40 -43.35 20.09
C PRO A 29 9.95 -42.13 19.32
N SER A 30 11.28 -42.18 19.17
CA SER A 30 12.13 -41.57 18.14
C SER A 30 12.43 -40.07 18.20
N ALA A 31 13.74 -39.78 18.32
CA ALA A 31 14.33 -38.52 17.91
C ALA A 31 14.16 -38.34 16.39
N ASP A 32 13.47 -37.27 15.99
CA ASP A 32 13.89 -36.30 14.96
C ASP A 32 12.79 -35.23 14.89
N ALA A 33 13.11 -33.98 15.23
CA ALA A 33 12.32 -32.81 14.87
C ALA A 33 13.27 -31.61 14.94
N ALA A 34 13.68 -31.20 13.75
CA ALA A 34 14.55 -30.07 13.52
C ALA A 34 13.82 -28.74 13.82
N ASP A 35 14.63 -27.78 14.21
CA ASP A 35 14.43 -26.34 14.22
C ASP A 35 13.84 -25.85 12.87
N GLU A 36 12.61 -25.32 12.86
CA GLU A 36 12.04 -24.67 11.68
C GLU A 36 12.33 -23.17 11.70
N SER A 37 13.54 -22.85 11.24
CA SER A 37 13.90 -21.56 10.66
C SER A 37 13.22 -21.43 9.29
N THR A 38 12.30 -20.47 9.11
CA THR A 38 11.80 -20.09 7.78
C THR A 38 12.89 -19.37 6.99
N THR A 39 13.76 -20.14 6.34
CA THR A 39 14.71 -19.64 5.36
C THR A 39 13.97 -19.23 4.08
N VAL A 40 13.88 -17.93 3.80
CA VAL A 40 13.59 -17.45 2.43
C VAL A 40 14.73 -17.95 1.54
N THR A 41 14.44 -18.90 0.67
CA THR A 41 15.47 -19.54 -0.15
C THR A 41 15.66 -18.72 -1.42
N VAL A 42 16.64 -17.81 -1.41
CA VAL A 42 17.12 -17.17 -2.64
C VAL A 42 17.72 -18.25 -3.54
N THR A 43 17.08 -18.48 -4.69
CA THR A 43 17.53 -19.48 -5.64
C THR A 43 18.23 -18.79 -6.80
N ARG A 44 19.56 -18.90 -6.83
CA ARG A 44 20.36 -18.42 -7.95
C ARG A 44 20.47 -19.49 -9.04
N THR A 45 20.15 -19.09 -10.26
CA THR A 45 20.10 -19.98 -11.42
C THR A 45 20.96 -19.41 -12.54
N VAL A 46 21.88 -20.25 -13.04
CA VAL A 46 22.60 -19.99 -14.29
C VAL A 46 22.01 -20.88 -15.36
N GLU A 47 21.54 -20.29 -16.45
CA GLU A 47 21.03 -21.04 -17.61
C GLU A 47 21.65 -20.56 -18.91
N SER A 48 21.66 -21.44 -19.91
CA SER A 48 22.16 -21.10 -21.24
C SER A 48 21.25 -20.10 -21.93
N TYR A 49 21.83 -19.07 -22.53
CA TYR A 49 21.13 -18.02 -23.26
C TYR A 49 21.97 -17.58 -24.45
N VAL A 50 21.46 -17.75 -25.66
CA VAL A 50 22.24 -17.49 -26.89
C VAL A 50 21.76 -16.20 -27.54
N LEU A 51 22.64 -15.20 -27.55
CA LEU A 51 22.40 -13.93 -28.24
C LEU A 51 23.72 -13.38 -28.79
N GLU A 52 23.77 -13.08 -30.08
CA GLU A 52 24.98 -12.56 -30.73
C GLU A 52 24.65 -11.44 -31.72
N SER A 53 25.63 -10.57 -31.97
CA SER A 53 25.55 -9.60 -33.07
C SER A 53 25.88 -10.28 -34.41
N ASP A 54 25.64 -9.58 -35.52
CA ASP A 54 26.22 -9.99 -36.80
C ASP A 54 27.76 -10.01 -36.73
N HIS A 55 28.38 -10.95 -37.47
CA HIS A 55 29.83 -11.18 -37.49
C HIS A 55 30.39 -11.19 -38.94
N PRO A 56 31.01 -10.10 -39.43
CA PRO A 56 31.21 -8.83 -38.73
C PRO A 56 29.92 -7.99 -38.63
N TYR A 57 29.84 -7.10 -37.64
CA TYR A 57 28.75 -6.14 -37.52
C TYR A 57 28.81 -5.06 -38.62
N SER A 58 27.76 -4.25 -38.77
CA SER A 58 27.71 -3.15 -39.76
C SER A 58 28.23 -1.83 -39.19
N ASN A 59 28.73 -0.93 -40.06
CA ASN A 59 28.98 0.48 -39.69
C ASN A 59 27.65 1.21 -39.41
N TYR A 60 27.69 2.27 -38.61
CA TYR A 60 26.53 3.06 -38.16
C TYR A 60 25.42 2.22 -37.52
N TYR A 61 25.78 1.08 -36.96
CA TYR A 61 24.86 0.17 -36.32
C TYR A 61 24.58 0.66 -34.91
N ASP A 62 23.30 0.77 -34.55
CA ASP A 62 22.86 1.18 -33.22
C ASP A 62 21.62 0.37 -32.87
N HIS A 63 21.82 -0.68 -32.09
CA HIS A 63 20.75 -1.59 -31.73
C HIS A 63 20.88 -2.01 -30.26
N THR A 64 19.74 -2.09 -29.58
CA THR A 64 19.64 -2.51 -28.18
C THR A 64 18.78 -3.77 -28.09
N TRP A 65 19.36 -4.84 -27.57
CA TRP A 65 18.66 -6.04 -27.15
C TRP A 65 18.24 -5.89 -25.69
N THR A 66 17.00 -6.24 -25.37
CA THR A 66 16.49 -6.32 -23.99
C THR A 66 16.34 -7.78 -23.63
N ILE A 67 16.96 -8.19 -22.52
CA ILE A 67 16.95 -9.56 -22.01
C ILE A 67 16.20 -9.52 -20.67
N THR A 68 15.06 -10.20 -20.61
CA THR A 68 14.19 -10.23 -19.43
C THR A 68 13.99 -11.67 -18.97
N LYS A 69 14.08 -11.89 -17.65
CA LYS A 69 13.75 -13.13 -16.98
C LYS A 69 12.73 -12.87 -15.89
N GLU A 70 11.45 -12.90 -16.27
CA GLU A 70 10.32 -12.59 -15.37
C GLU A 70 10.46 -13.26 -14.00
N GLY A 71 10.23 -12.47 -12.95
CA GLY A 71 10.33 -12.90 -11.56
C GLY A 71 11.76 -12.98 -11.00
N ALA A 72 12.78 -12.60 -11.79
CA ALA A 72 14.13 -12.45 -11.27
C ALA A 72 14.28 -11.15 -10.46
N THR A 73 14.93 -11.23 -9.30
CA THR A 73 15.25 -10.06 -8.46
C THR A 73 16.53 -9.38 -8.91
N GLN A 74 17.42 -10.09 -9.62
CA GLN A 74 18.58 -9.56 -10.34
C GLN A 74 18.90 -10.44 -11.54
N ILE A 75 19.48 -9.86 -12.61
CA ILE A 75 19.93 -10.59 -13.80
C ILE A 75 21.27 -10.04 -14.34
N ARG A 76 22.15 -10.92 -14.82
CA ARG A 76 23.35 -10.57 -15.60
C ARG A 76 23.59 -11.53 -16.75
N VAL A 77 24.41 -11.13 -17.72
CA VAL A 77 24.76 -11.94 -18.89
C VAL A 77 26.23 -12.32 -18.90
N HIS A 78 26.56 -13.46 -19.51
CA HIS A 78 27.92 -13.85 -19.80
C HIS A 78 28.21 -13.67 -21.28
N PHE A 79 29.21 -12.85 -21.60
CA PHE A 79 29.76 -12.81 -22.95
C PHE A 79 30.76 -13.96 -23.13
N THR A 80 30.72 -14.63 -24.27
CA THR A 80 31.78 -15.56 -24.70
C THR A 80 32.95 -14.82 -25.33
N LYS A 81 32.66 -13.76 -26.08
CA LYS A 81 33.64 -12.94 -26.78
C LYS A 81 33.04 -11.56 -27.08
N ILE A 82 33.88 -10.53 -26.98
CA ILE A 82 33.62 -9.20 -27.56
C ILE A 82 34.84 -8.83 -28.41
N ASP A 83 34.62 -8.27 -29.58
CA ASP A 83 35.66 -7.85 -30.52
C ASP A 83 35.08 -6.76 -31.41
N VAL A 84 35.18 -5.54 -30.94
CA VAL A 84 34.72 -4.31 -31.59
C VAL A 84 35.90 -3.34 -31.80
N GLU A 85 35.77 -2.36 -32.69
CA GLU A 85 36.85 -1.38 -32.90
C GLU A 85 37.16 -0.62 -31.61
N SER A 86 38.43 -0.68 -31.20
CA SER A 86 38.88 -0.07 -29.95
C SER A 86 38.75 1.45 -29.98
N ASN A 87 37.95 1.98 -29.04
CA ASN A 87 37.64 3.40 -28.79
C ASN A 87 36.68 4.07 -29.77
N TYR A 88 36.08 3.32 -30.69
CA TYR A 88 35.13 3.87 -31.68
C TYR A 88 33.80 3.14 -31.65
N ASP A 89 33.86 1.82 -31.56
CA ASP A 89 32.69 0.96 -31.43
C ASP A 89 32.56 0.44 -30.01
N TYR A 90 31.32 0.35 -29.54
CA TYR A 90 31.03 0.04 -28.15
C TYR A 90 29.89 -0.96 -28.01
N VAL A 91 30.07 -1.93 -27.12
CA VAL A 91 29.00 -2.71 -26.52
C VAL A 91 28.69 -2.11 -25.16
N TYR A 92 27.55 -1.47 -25.03
CA TYR A 92 27.04 -0.97 -23.76
C TYR A 92 26.18 -2.05 -23.10
N VAL A 93 26.25 -2.11 -21.77
CA VAL A 93 25.35 -2.90 -20.94
C VAL A 93 24.62 -1.89 -20.05
N TYR A 94 23.30 -1.95 -20.02
CA TYR A 94 22.48 -1.11 -19.15
C TYR A 94 21.63 -1.97 -18.21
N ASP A 95 21.29 -1.41 -17.06
CA ASP A 95 20.27 -1.97 -16.17
C ASP A 95 18.84 -1.77 -16.73
N TYR A 96 17.83 -2.19 -15.96
CA TYR A 96 16.41 -2.03 -16.33
C TYR A 96 16.02 -0.56 -16.54
N ALA A 97 16.50 0.34 -15.68
CA ALA A 97 16.22 1.78 -15.70
C ALA A 97 16.98 2.54 -16.80
N GLY A 98 17.97 1.90 -17.45
CA GLY A 98 18.76 2.48 -18.53
C GLY A 98 20.09 3.10 -18.10
N ASN A 99 20.52 2.89 -16.85
CA ASN A 99 21.85 3.31 -16.38
C ASN A 99 22.92 2.41 -16.99
N THR A 100 24.08 2.97 -17.34
CA THR A 100 25.16 2.22 -17.99
C THR A 100 25.96 1.43 -16.97
N LEU A 101 25.85 0.10 -17.00
CA LEU A 101 26.65 -0.84 -16.21
C LEU A 101 28.05 -1.02 -16.80
N HIS A 102 28.15 -1.17 -18.13
CA HIS A 102 29.41 -1.36 -18.84
C HIS A 102 29.46 -0.57 -20.16
N SER A 103 30.65 -0.10 -20.53
CA SER A 103 30.96 0.48 -21.84
C SER A 103 32.20 -0.24 -22.40
N LEU A 104 31.97 -1.29 -23.18
CA LEU A 104 33.01 -2.24 -23.59
C LEU A 104 33.46 -1.92 -25.02
N THR A 105 34.76 -1.79 -25.23
CA THR A 105 35.36 -1.57 -26.55
C THR A 105 36.66 -2.37 -26.70
N GLY A 106 37.06 -2.71 -27.94
CA GLY A 106 38.22 -3.54 -28.22
C GLY A 106 37.93 -5.05 -28.17
N LEU A 107 38.97 -5.84 -27.89
CA LEU A 107 38.94 -7.31 -27.93
C LEU A 107 38.98 -7.93 -26.52
N TYR A 108 37.99 -8.77 -26.24
CA TYR A 108 37.83 -9.64 -25.09
C TYR A 108 37.69 -11.09 -25.58
N SER A 109 38.81 -11.75 -25.85
CA SER A 109 38.82 -13.09 -26.47
C SER A 109 38.18 -14.21 -25.64
N ASN A 110 38.06 -14.01 -24.33
CA ASN A 110 37.48 -14.99 -23.40
C ASN A 110 36.16 -14.51 -22.78
N GLY A 111 35.66 -13.34 -23.20
CA GLY A 111 34.45 -12.73 -22.66
C GLY A 111 34.46 -12.57 -21.14
N GLY A 112 33.30 -12.70 -20.50
CA GLY A 112 33.10 -12.55 -19.07
C GLY A 112 31.66 -12.17 -18.69
N TRP A 113 31.36 -12.31 -17.39
CA TRP A 113 30.09 -11.88 -16.81
C TRP A 113 30.01 -10.36 -16.71
N THR A 114 28.82 -9.81 -16.96
CA THR A 114 28.50 -8.41 -16.65
C THR A 114 28.24 -8.22 -15.17
N SER A 115 28.12 -6.96 -14.75
CA SER A 115 27.45 -6.61 -13.49
C SER A 115 25.99 -7.02 -13.56
N TYR A 116 25.38 -7.19 -12.39
CA TYR A 116 23.95 -7.37 -12.26
C TYR A 116 23.18 -6.10 -12.61
N SER A 117 22.08 -6.29 -13.31
CA SER A 117 20.94 -5.38 -13.27
C SER A 117 20.05 -5.80 -12.11
N ASN A 118 19.62 -4.84 -11.30
CA ASN A 118 18.62 -5.07 -10.25
C ASN A 118 17.24 -5.17 -10.91
N GLY A 119 16.46 -6.18 -10.55
CA GLY A 119 15.24 -6.56 -11.25
C GLY A 119 15.47 -7.60 -12.35
N ASP A 120 14.43 -7.83 -13.14
CA ASP A 120 14.35 -8.96 -14.05
C ASP A 120 14.95 -8.71 -15.45
N THR A 121 15.45 -7.50 -15.71
CA THR A 121 15.76 -7.02 -17.06
C THR A 121 17.17 -6.42 -17.16
N ILE A 122 17.93 -6.78 -18.20
CA ILE A 122 19.22 -6.18 -18.58
C ILE A 122 19.25 -5.88 -20.08
N LYS A 123 19.88 -4.77 -20.49
CA LYS A 123 19.89 -4.30 -21.89
C LYS A 123 21.31 -4.28 -22.43
N ILE A 124 21.51 -4.78 -23.65
CA ILE A 124 22.80 -4.81 -24.35
C ILE A 124 22.68 -3.97 -25.60
N ARG A 125 23.56 -3.00 -25.82
CA ARG A 125 23.54 -2.15 -27.02
C ARG A 125 24.85 -2.16 -27.75
N LEU A 126 24.83 -2.53 -29.02
CA LEU A 126 25.98 -2.36 -29.91
C LEU A 126 25.81 -1.05 -30.68
N LYS A 127 26.76 -0.14 -30.52
CA LYS A 127 26.81 1.15 -31.20
C LYS A 127 28.14 1.32 -31.92
N THR A 128 28.08 1.55 -33.23
CA THR A 128 29.27 1.58 -34.10
C THR A 128 29.38 2.87 -34.91
N ASP A 129 30.59 3.21 -35.32
CA ASP A 129 30.90 4.42 -36.08
C ASP A 129 30.85 4.18 -37.61
N TYR A 130 31.42 5.11 -38.39
CA TYR A 130 31.34 5.05 -39.85
C TYR A 130 32.30 4.06 -40.52
N SER A 131 33.23 3.43 -39.80
CA SER A 131 34.26 2.56 -40.39
C SER A 131 34.73 1.43 -39.46
N VAL A 132 35.51 0.49 -40.02
CA VAL A 132 36.17 -0.61 -39.28
C VAL A 132 35.22 -1.54 -38.51
N THR A 133 34.62 -2.47 -39.24
CA THR A 133 33.83 -3.55 -38.62
C THR A 133 34.73 -4.67 -38.08
N LYS A 134 34.41 -5.19 -36.90
CA LYS A 134 35.05 -6.36 -36.28
C LYS A 134 34.01 -7.47 -36.06
N TRP A 135 34.38 -8.49 -35.29
CA TRP A 135 33.52 -9.65 -35.08
C TRP A 135 32.22 -9.21 -34.37
N GLY A 136 32.26 -8.50 -33.25
CA GLY A 136 31.08 -8.06 -32.50
C GLY A 136 31.02 -8.72 -31.13
N PHE A 137 29.86 -9.20 -30.69
CA PHE A 137 29.75 -9.90 -29.41
C PHE A 137 28.86 -11.15 -29.49
N ALA A 138 29.07 -12.07 -28.55
CA ALA A 138 28.16 -13.20 -28.31
C ALA A 138 27.99 -13.46 -26.81
N ILE A 139 26.78 -13.80 -26.41
CA ILE A 139 26.32 -14.18 -25.08
C ILE A 139 25.92 -15.66 -25.12
N ASP A 140 26.33 -16.43 -24.11
CA ASP A 140 26.00 -17.85 -23.97
C ASP A 140 25.23 -18.22 -22.70
N GLN A 141 25.17 -17.34 -21.70
CA GLN A 141 24.49 -17.60 -20.43
C GLN A 141 23.86 -16.34 -19.81
N ILE A 142 22.82 -16.56 -19.01
CA ILE A 142 22.31 -15.61 -18.02
C ILE A 142 22.42 -16.22 -16.61
N ASP A 143 22.63 -15.37 -15.63
CA ASP A 143 22.68 -15.69 -14.19
C ASP A 143 21.68 -14.77 -13.49
N TYR A 144 20.70 -15.35 -12.81
CA TYR A 144 19.59 -14.63 -12.21
C TYR A 144 19.14 -15.26 -10.89
N GLU A 145 18.48 -14.48 -10.05
CA GLU A 145 17.98 -14.92 -8.73
C GLU A 145 16.45 -14.89 -8.69
N THR A 146 15.82 -15.98 -8.25
CA THR A 146 14.36 -16.09 -8.03
C THR A 146 14.07 -16.51 -6.58
N GLY A 147 13.05 -15.93 -5.95
CA GLY A 147 12.70 -16.26 -4.54
C GLY A 147 12.43 -15.07 -3.61
N GLY A 148 12.28 -13.87 -4.13
CA GLY A 148 11.59 -12.74 -3.51
C GLY A 148 10.64 -12.16 -4.55
N GLY A 149 9.39 -11.85 -4.17
CA GLY A 149 8.38 -11.35 -5.10
C GLY A 149 8.90 -10.16 -5.91
N GLY A 150 8.89 -10.29 -7.23
CA GLY A 150 9.40 -9.29 -8.15
C GLY A 150 8.40 -8.17 -8.40
N GLY A 151 8.85 -6.95 -8.17
CA GLY A 151 8.21 -5.69 -8.55
C GLY A 151 9.02 -4.53 -7.95
N SER A 152 9.64 -3.71 -8.80
CA SER A 152 10.26 -2.38 -8.55
C SER A 152 10.41 -1.84 -7.10
N THR A 153 11.66 -1.49 -6.75
CA THR A 153 12.15 -0.37 -5.88
C THR A 153 11.95 -0.38 -4.35
N THR A 154 13.04 -0.56 -3.59
CA THR A 154 13.74 0.44 -2.71
C THR A 154 14.68 -0.28 -1.71
N HIS A 155 15.95 0.12 -1.63
CA HIS A 155 16.82 -0.22 -0.49
C HIS A 155 16.62 0.82 0.61
N GLU A 156 15.43 0.82 1.22
CA GLU A 156 15.08 1.76 2.26
C GLU A 156 15.53 1.24 3.63
N LEU A 157 16.11 2.11 4.44
CA LEU A 157 16.52 1.84 5.81
C LEU A 157 15.44 2.37 6.75
N THR A 158 15.08 1.55 7.72
CA THR A 158 14.35 1.99 8.91
C THR A 158 15.33 2.44 9.98
N SER A 159 15.04 3.54 10.65
CA SER A 159 15.90 4.05 11.73
C SER A 159 16.10 3.00 12.84
N GLY A 160 17.34 2.62 13.11
CA GLY A 160 17.74 1.68 14.15
C GLY A 160 17.78 0.21 13.71
N GLU A 161 17.26 -0.12 12.53
CA GLU A 161 17.33 -1.48 11.99
C GLU A 161 18.69 -1.76 11.34
N THR A 162 19.18 -2.98 11.52
CA THR A 162 20.41 -3.45 10.90
C THR A 162 20.07 -4.20 9.63
N VAL A 163 20.56 -3.71 8.50
CA VAL A 163 20.52 -4.42 7.24
C VAL A 163 21.83 -5.15 7.00
N THR A 164 21.76 -6.37 6.51
CA THR A 164 22.93 -7.14 6.07
C THR A 164 22.93 -7.20 4.56
N SER A 165 24.03 -6.77 3.93
CA SER A 165 24.25 -6.95 2.50
C SER A 165 25.70 -7.32 2.22
N SER A 166 26.12 -7.36 0.96
CA SER A 166 27.48 -7.74 0.58
C SER A 166 27.97 -7.07 -0.69
N LEU A 167 29.25 -6.70 -0.70
CA LEU A 167 29.92 -6.13 -1.86
C LEU A 167 30.92 -7.13 -2.45
N SER A 168 30.92 -7.26 -3.78
CA SER A 168 31.59 -8.36 -4.48
C SER A 168 33.08 -8.11 -4.75
N GLY A 169 33.51 -6.85 -4.68
CA GLY A 169 34.88 -6.44 -4.98
C GLY A 169 35.20 -5.01 -4.53
N THR A 170 36.48 -4.69 -4.61
CA THR A 170 36.99 -3.34 -4.30
C THR A 170 36.49 -2.32 -5.33
N GLY A 171 35.92 -1.24 -4.84
CA GLY A 171 35.33 -0.17 -5.63
C GLY A 171 33.82 -0.32 -5.83
N ASP A 172 33.23 -1.48 -5.49
CA ASP A 172 31.79 -1.68 -5.55
C ASP A 172 31.08 -0.75 -4.56
N THR A 173 29.87 -0.36 -4.91
CA THR A 173 29.02 0.52 -4.11
C THR A 173 27.63 -0.05 -4.03
N GLU A 174 26.95 0.22 -2.92
CA GLU A 174 25.54 -0.05 -2.72
C GLU A 174 24.88 1.18 -2.12
N MET A 175 23.68 1.47 -2.60
CA MET A 175 22.90 2.64 -2.20
C MET A 175 21.74 2.24 -1.31
N TRP A 176 21.56 3.03 -0.26
CA TRP A 176 20.43 2.98 0.66
C TRP A 176 19.76 4.36 0.75
N THR A 177 18.49 4.39 1.09
CA THR A 177 17.75 5.62 1.39
C THR A 177 17.17 5.58 2.80
N ILE A 178 17.05 6.73 3.45
CA ILE A 178 16.31 6.87 4.72
C ILE A 178 15.58 8.21 4.73
N GLN A 179 14.30 8.22 5.12
CA GLN A 179 13.56 9.45 5.38
C GLN A 179 13.97 10.04 6.73
N VAL A 180 14.27 11.35 6.73
CA VAL A 180 14.52 12.12 7.95
C VAL A 180 13.42 13.16 8.09
N ASP A 181 12.73 13.16 9.22
CA ASP A 181 11.67 14.10 9.52
C ASP A 181 12.21 15.42 10.10
N GLU A 182 11.32 16.40 10.27
CA GLU A 182 11.66 17.63 10.95
C GLU A 182 12.17 17.38 12.38
N ASN A 183 13.03 18.28 12.87
CA ASN A 183 13.57 18.26 14.23
C ASN A 183 14.53 17.10 14.57
N CYS A 184 15.06 16.39 13.56
CA CYS A 184 16.11 15.40 13.77
C CYS A 184 17.40 16.07 14.31
N GLN A 185 17.90 15.58 15.44
CA GLN A 185 19.07 16.09 16.14
C GLN A 185 20.35 15.40 15.72
N SER A 186 20.30 14.11 15.36
CA SER A 186 21.47 13.40 14.86
C SER A 186 21.11 12.16 14.04
N MET A 187 21.90 11.89 13.00
CA MET A 187 21.95 10.62 12.27
C MET A 187 23.23 9.87 12.67
N HIS A 188 23.07 8.72 13.32
CA HIS A 188 24.16 7.84 13.77
C HIS A 188 24.23 6.59 12.89
N SER A 189 25.25 6.50 12.06
CA SER A 189 25.44 5.43 11.08
C SER A 189 26.59 4.52 11.50
N VAL A 190 26.29 3.25 11.73
CA VAL A 190 27.25 2.21 12.12
C VAL A 190 27.32 1.15 11.03
N LEU A 191 28.51 0.88 10.54
CA LEU A 191 28.80 -0.21 9.61
C LEU A 191 29.79 -1.19 10.23
N THR A 192 29.48 -2.47 10.20
CA THR A 192 30.41 -3.53 10.60
C THR A 192 30.67 -4.47 9.44
N CYS A 193 31.94 -4.81 9.18
CA CYS A 193 32.33 -5.59 8.00
C CYS A 193 33.49 -6.56 8.28
N GLY A 194 33.70 -6.92 9.55
CA GLY A 194 34.76 -7.82 9.97
C GLY A 194 36.15 -7.30 9.62
N SER A 195 36.87 -7.99 8.73
CA SER A 195 38.21 -7.59 8.25
C SER A 195 38.20 -6.84 6.91
N ASN A 196 37.03 -6.58 6.33
CA ASN A 196 36.88 -5.75 5.13
C ASN A 196 36.96 -4.26 5.49
N ASP A 197 37.16 -3.42 4.49
CA ASP A 197 37.30 -1.96 4.64
C ASP A 197 36.27 -1.27 3.74
N TYR A 198 35.11 -0.94 4.32
CA TYR A 198 33.98 -0.30 3.62
C TYR A 198 33.76 1.10 4.17
N ASP A 199 33.72 2.08 3.28
CA ASP A 199 33.46 3.48 3.56
C ASP A 199 31.95 3.77 3.52
N LEU A 200 31.49 4.79 4.26
CA LEU A 200 30.15 5.36 4.17
C LEU A 200 30.18 6.77 3.60
N TYR A 201 29.16 7.13 2.82
CA TYR A 201 28.91 8.50 2.35
C TYR A 201 27.42 8.81 2.47
N GLY A 202 27.06 9.93 3.09
CA GLY A 202 25.66 10.37 3.20
C GLY A 202 25.43 11.75 2.59
N ARG A 203 24.27 11.94 1.97
CA ARG A 203 23.86 13.22 1.36
C ARG A 203 22.34 13.40 1.31
N LEU A 204 21.88 14.61 1.60
CA LEU A 204 20.46 14.99 1.55
C LEU A 204 20.01 15.26 0.11
N GLY A 205 18.88 14.66 -0.30
CA GLY A 205 18.14 14.96 -1.53
C GLY A 205 18.81 14.52 -2.84
N ALA A 206 19.98 13.90 -2.79
CA ALA A 206 20.67 13.34 -3.95
C ALA A 206 21.72 12.29 -3.54
N GLU A 207 22.01 11.36 -4.44
CA GLU A 207 23.07 10.37 -4.23
C GLU A 207 24.45 11.03 -3.98
N PRO A 208 25.22 10.53 -2.99
CA PRO A 208 26.60 10.98 -2.77
C PRO A 208 27.55 10.38 -3.80
N THR A 209 28.69 11.04 -4.01
CA THR A 209 29.84 10.50 -4.75
C THR A 209 31.08 10.52 -3.85
N THR A 210 32.17 9.88 -4.26
CA THR A 210 33.43 9.91 -3.51
C THR A 210 34.06 11.31 -3.37
N SER A 211 33.54 12.31 -4.10
CA SER A 211 33.97 13.71 -4.03
C SER A 211 32.88 14.69 -3.58
N THR A 212 31.62 14.26 -3.50
CA THR A 212 30.46 15.10 -3.17
C THR A 212 29.56 14.38 -2.17
N TYR A 213 29.59 14.81 -0.92
CA TYR A 213 28.86 14.21 0.20
C TYR A 213 28.68 15.26 1.30
N ASP A 214 27.70 15.07 2.17
CA ASP A 214 27.50 15.93 3.35
C ASP A 214 28.28 15.38 4.55
N TRP A 215 28.37 14.05 4.66
CA TRP A 215 29.21 13.35 5.64
C TRP A 215 29.81 12.06 5.08
N ARG A 216 30.87 11.57 5.74
CA ARG A 216 31.57 10.32 5.36
C ARG A 216 32.14 9.57 6.56
N GLY A 217 32.16 8.24 6.47
CA GLY A 217 32.97 7.31 7.27
C GLY A 217 34.05 6.69 6.38
N TYR A 218 35.26 6.49 6.93
CA TYR A 218 36.39 5.95 6.16
C TYR A 218 37.48 5.32 7.06
N THR A 219 37.08 4.60 8.11
CA THR A 219 37.99 3.88 8.99
C THR A 219 38.20 2.44 8.53
N SER A 220 39.39 1.91 8.75
CA SER A 220 39.86 0.66 8.13
C SER A 220 39.25 -0.65 8.69
N GLY A 221 38.07 -0.62 9.32
CA GLY A 221 37.51 -1.77 10.06
C GLY A 221 36.03 -1.67 10.41
N GLY A 222 35.26 -0.94 9.58
CA GLY A 222 33.87 -0.57 9.83
C GLY A 222 33.73 0.95 10.00
N GLU A 223 32.50 1.44 10.09
CA GLU A 223 32.23 2.86 10.27
C GLU A 223 31.35 3.10 11.49
N ASP A 224 31.57 4.25 12.13
CA ASP A 224 30.76 4.75 13.22
C ASP A 224 30.77 6.29 13.11
N VAL A 225 29.74 6.83 12.49
CA VAL A 225 29.65 8.26 12.12
C VAL A 225 28.38 8.83 12.73
N THR A 226 28.50 9.93 13.46
CA THR A 226 27.36 10.77 13.85
C THR A 226 27.37 12.06 13.04
N TYR A 227 26.24 12.39 12.43
CA TYR A 227 25.99 13.64 11.73
C TYR A 227 24.89 14.42 12.44
N ASP A 228 25.24 15.56 13.04
CA ASP A 228 24.32 16.36 13.85
C ASP A 228 23.41 17.23 12.98
N ASN A 229 22.15 17.37 13.40
CA ASN A 229 21.09 18.15 12.76
C ASN A 229 20.90 17.81 11.26
N PRO A 230 20.67 16.54 10.90
CA PRO A 230 20.35 16.20 9.52
C PRO A 230 19.07 16.95 9.13
N GLY A 231 19.12 17.75 8.06
CA GLY A 231 17.93 18.41 7.53
C GLY A 231 16.88 17.39 7.10
N ALA A 232 15.60 17.77 7.22
CA ALA A 232 14.49 16.93 6.82
C ALA A 232 14.50 16.63 5.31
N GLY A 233 14.01 15.45 4.94
CA GLY A 233 13.92 14.92 3.58
C GLY A 233 14.68 13.61 3.38
N THR A 234 14.65 13.09 2.15
CA THR A 234 15.30 11.82 1.79
C THR A 234 16.82 11.93 1.85
N TRP A 235 17.45 11.13 2.69
CA TRP A 235 18.90 10.95 2.70
C TRP A 235 19.33 9.72 1.90
N TYR A 236 20.40 9.88 1.14
CA TYR A 236 21.03 8.81 0.37
C TYR A 236 22.34 8.40 1.05
N ILE A 237 22.48 7.12 1.37
CA ILE A 237 23.63 6.54 2.08
C ILE A 237 24.29 5.49 1.18
N MET A 238 25.52 5.78 0.76
CA MET A 238 26.34 4.88 -0.05
C MET A 238 27.30 4.10 0.83
N VAL A 239 27.24 2.78 0.76
CA VAL A 239 28.29 1.89 1.24
C VAL A 239 29.24 1.64 0.08
N ARG A 240 30.55 1.83 0.28
CA ARG A 240 31.55 1.63 -0.75
C ARG A 240 32.65 0.71 -0.26
N SER A 241 32.98 -0.31 -1.03
CA SER A 241 34.15 -1.15 -0.76
C SER A 241 35.44 -0.39 -1.06
N TYR A 242 36.12 0.11 -0.03
CA TYR A 242 37.45 0.68 -0.17
C TYR A 242 38.50 -0.41 -0.39
N SER A 243 38.40 -1.52 0.35
CA SER A 243 39.12 -2.75 0.05
C SER A 243 38.42 -4.00 0.60
N GLY A 244 38.56 -5.13 -0.11
CA GLY A 244 37.94 -6.40 0.25
C GLY A 244 36.61 -6.69 -0.45
N SER A 245 36.01 -7.81 -0.08
CA SER A 245 34.70 -8.28 -0.53
C SER A 245 34.08 -9.19 0.53
N GLY A 246 32.76 -9.24 0.58
CA GLY A 246 32.03 -9.95 1.62
C GLY A 246 30.88 -9.15 2.19
N SER A 247 30.35 -9.62 3.32
CA SER A 247 29.18 -9.02 3.95
C SER A 247 29.54 -7.81 4.80
N TYR A 248 28.54 -6.95 4.96
CA TYR A 248 28.51 -5.92 5.98
C TYR A 248 27.13 -5.84 6.60
N ASP A 249 27.10 -5.34 7.82
CA ASP A 249 25.90 -4.93 8.52
C ASP A 249 25.92 -3.40 8.62
N LEU A 250 24.84 -2.74 8.20
CA LEU A 250 24.64 -1.29 8.31
C LEU A 250 23.44 -1.02 9.20
N THR A 251 23.63 -0.16 10.20
CA THR A 251 22.57 0.38 11.05
C THR A 251 22.62 1.89 10.97
N VAL A 252 21.49 2.54 10.71
CA VAL A 252 21.39 4.01 10.74
C VAL A 252 20.31 4.40 11.73
N THR A 253 20.68 5.14 12.77
CA THR A 253 19.79 5.54 13.87
C THR A 253 19.58 7.04 13.86
N LEU A 254 18.34 7.48 13.69
CA LEU A 254 17.94 8.87 13.82
C LEU A 254 17.56 9.17 15.27
N THR A 255 18.03 10.30 15.80
CA THR A 255 17.67 10.79 17.14
C THR A 255 16.98 12.14 17.00
N TYR A 256 15.82 12.28 17.61
CA TYR A 256 15.04 13.53 17.66
C TYR A 256 15.07 14.08 19.10
N ASP A 257 14.74 15.35 19.28
CA ASP A 257 14.69 15.97 20.62
C ASP A 257 13.76 15.20 21.57
N ALA A 258 14.06 15.22 22.86
CA ALA A 258 13.46 14.36 23.88
C ALA A 258 11.93 14.55 24.07
N GLY A 259 11.17 13.89 23.21
CA GLY A 259 9.89 13.22 23.40
C GLY A 259 9.96 12.01 22.49
N GLY A 260 10.52 10.90 22.99
CA GLY A 260 11.14 9.88 22.15
C GLY A 260 10.35 8.58 22.01
N GLY A 261 10.28 8.10 20.76
CA GLY A 261 9.97 6.71 20.44
C GLY A 261 9.86 6.43 18.94
N GLY A 262 11.01 6.18 18.29
CA GLY A 262 11.28 5.46 17.02
C GLY A 262 10.17 5.12 15.99
N GLY A 263 10.51 5.35 14.72
CA GLY A 263 9.94 4.62 13.57
C GLY A 263 9.62 5.53 12.38
N GLY A 264 10.40 5.42 11.30
CA GLY A 264 10.09 6.04 10.00
C GLY A 264 9.22 5.11 9.15
N SER A 265 8.49 5.72 8.20
CA SER A 265 7.29 5.23 7.52
C SER A 265 6.09 5.14 8.45
N THR A 266 4.93 5.61 7.98
CA THR A 266 3.74 5.88 8.78
C THR A 266 3.28 4.64 9.53
N ASN A 267 3.71 4.45 10.79
CA ASN A 267 3.14 3.47 11.73
C ASN A 267 1.72 3.89 12.15
N GLU A 268 0.91 4.25 11.17
CA GLU A 268 -0.48 4.61 11.31
C GLU A 268 -1.32 3.35 11.13
N LEU A 269 -2.15 3.08 12.11
CA LEU A 269 -3.07 1.96 12.11
C LEU A 269 -4.38 2.40 11.48
N THR A 270 -4.92 1.57 10.60
CA THR A 270 -6.32 1.64 10.18
C THR A 270 -7.18 0.80 11.12
N SER A 271 -8.35 1.30 11.49
CA SER A 271 -9.28 0.56 12.37
C SER A 271 -9.62 -0.83 11.78
N GLY A 272 -9.38 -1.89 12.56
CA GLY A 272 -9.70 -3.27 12.19
C GLY A 272 -8.64 -3.99 11.34
N GLU A 273 -7.66 -3.27 10.80
CA GLU A 273 -6.56 -3.89 10.06
C GLU A 273 -5.54 -4.51 11.03
N THR A 274 -4.94 -5.63 10.60
CA THR A 274 -3.91 -6.32 11.37
C THR A 274 -2.55 -6.02 10.77
N VAL A 275 -1.71 -5.35 11.55
CA VAL A 275 -0.30 -5.12 11.19
C VAL A 275 0.57 -6.20 11.80
N SER A 276 1.70 -6.49 11.16
CA SER A 276 2.72 -7.42 11.65
C SER A 276 4.05 -6.71 11.78
N SER A 277 4.74 -6.88 12.90
CA SER A 277 6.09 -6.36 13.12
C SER A 277 6.88 -7.26 14.06
N SER A 278 8.09 -6.88 14.47
CA SER A 278 8.93 -7.66 15.38
C SER A 278 9.82 -6.81 16.28
N LEU A 279 10.03 -7.27 17.51
CA LEU A 279 10.94 -6.64 18.46
C LEU A 279 12.18 -7.51 18.67
N SER A 280 13.36 -6.89 18.72
CA SER A 280 14.65 -7.59 18.66
C SER A 280 15.13 -8.12 20.01
N GLY A 281 14.55 -7.63 21.11
CA GLY A 281 14.99 -7.98 22.45
C GLY A 281 14.09 -7.45 23.56
N THR A 282 14.39 -7.90 24.78
CA THR A 282 13.66 -7.50 25.99
C THR A 282 13.88 -6.03 26.30
N GLY A 283 12.80 -5.28 26.44
CA GLY A 283 12.79 -3.85 26.69
C GLY A 283 12.60 -2.99 25.45
N ASP A 284 12.68 -3.58 24.25
CA ASP A 284 12.44 -2.87 23.00
C ASP A 284 10.99 -2.41 22.90
N THR A 285 10.79 -1.32 22.18
CA THR A 285 9.49 -0.69 21.99
C THR A 285 9.29 -0.29 20.54
N GLU A 286 8.05 -0.31 20.09
CA GLU A 286 7.63 0.20 18.79
C GLU A 286 6.36 1.04 18.97
N MET A 287 6.31 2.17 18.28
CA MET A 287 5.22 3.13 18.38
C MET A 287 4.31 3.06 17.16
N TRP A 288 3.01 3.01 17.42
CA TRP A 288 1.94 3.14 16.45
C TRP A 288 1.08 4.36 16.75
N THR A 289 0.45 4.93 15.73
CA THR A 289 -0.55 5.98 15.85
C THR A 289 -1.87 5.52 15.24
N ILE A 290 -2.99 6.03 15.75
CA ILE A 290 -4.29 5.88 15.12
C ILE A 290 -5.09 7.17 15.31
N GLN A 291 -5.71 7.68 14.25
CA GLN A 291 -6.69 8.76 14.40
C GLN A 291 -7.99 8.19 14.96
N VAL A 292 -8.45 8.79 16.05
CA VAL A 292 -9.75 8.50 16.64
C VAL A 292 -10.63 9.72 16.41
N ASP A 293 -11.73 9.52 15.71
CA ASP A 293 -12.72 10.58 15.50
C ASP A 293 -13.58 10.78 16.76
N GLU A 294 -14.41 11.82 16.75
CA GLU A 294 -15.41 12.03 17.80
C GLU A 294 -16.34 10.82 17.93
N ASN A 295 -16.99 10.68 19.09
CA ASN A 295 -17.99 9.63 19.37
C ASN A 295 -17.48 8.17 19.33
N CYS A 296 -16.16 7.94 19.34
CA CYS A 296 -15.60 6.61 19.52
C CYS A 296 -15.98 6.03 20.90
N GLN A 297 -16.65 4.87 20.92
CA GLN A 297 -17.15 4.24 22.14
C GLN A 297 -16.15 3.29 22.78
N SER A 298 -15.38 2.59 21.98
CA SER A 298 -14.28 1.78 22.48
C SER A 298 -13.18 1.60 21.46
N MET A 299 -11.95 1.67 21.94
CA MET A 299 -10.76 1.18 21.26
C MET A 299 -10.49 -0.24 21.76
N HIS A 300 -10.61 -1.23 20.88
CA HIS A 300 -10.27 -2.63 21.16
C HIS A 300 -8.93 -2.96 20.51
N SER A 301 -7.92 -3.26 21.32
CA SER A 301 -6.57 -3.55 20.88
C SER A 301 -6.21 -4.99 21.20
N VAL A 302 -5.90 -5.77 20.16
CA VAL A 302 -5.49 -7.17 20.25
C VAL A 302 -4.06 -7.31 19.76
N LEU A 303 -3.19 -7.84 20.60
CA LEU A 303 -1.82 -8.20 20.27
C LEU A 303 -1.64 -9.71 20.39
N THR A 304 -1.10 -10.34 19.35
CA THR A 304 -0.73 -11.77 19.37
C THR A 304 0.77 -11.93 19.12
N CYS A 305 1.46 -12.69 19.96
CA CYS A 305 2.92 -12.85 19.90
C CYS A 305 3.40 -14.27 20.25
N GLY A 306 2.52 -15.27 20.10
CA GLY A 306 2.84 -16.68 20.38
C GLY A 306 3.24 -16.91 21.84
N SER A 307 4.49 -17.34 22.07
CA SER A 307 5.04 -17.57 23.42
C SER A 307 5.83 -16.39 24.00
N ASN A 308 5.96 -15.30 23.26
CA ASN A 308 6.61 -14.07 23.74
C ASN A 308 5.69 -13.29 24.68
N ASP A 309 6.26 -12.34 25.44
CA ASP A 309 5.54 -11.54 26.43
C ASP A 309 5.69 -10.05 26.08
N TYR A 310 4.75 -9.52 25.30
CA TYR A 310 4.74 -8.13 24.84
C TYR A 310 3.56 -7.39 25.45
N ASP A 311 3.83 -6.25 26.06
CA ASP A 311 2.86 -5.36 26.70
C ASP A 311 2.38 -4.28 25.71
N LEU A 312 1.17 -3.75 25.94
CA LEU A 312 0.64 -2.57 25.22
C LEU A 312 0.48 -1.37 26.16
N TYR A 313 0.70 -0.16 25.64
CA TYR A 313 0.40 1.10 26.34
C TYR A 313 -0.22 2.08 25.35
N GLY A 314 -1.36 2.68 25.68
CA GLY A 314 -2.02 3.67 24.84
C GLY A 314 -2.20 5.02 25.55
N ARG A 315 -2.09 6.12 24.80
CA ARG A 315 -2.30 7.47 25.30
C ARG A 315 -2.77 8.46 24.23
N LEU A 316 -3.71 9.33 24.59
CA LEU A 316 -4.24 10.38 23.70
C LEU A 316 -3.28 11.58 23.61
N GLY A 317 -2.99 12.02 22.39
CA GLY A 317 -2.30 13.27 22.07
C GLY A 317 -0.81 13.33 22.44
N ALA A 318 -0.24 12.25 22.98
CA ALA A 318 1.19 12.13 23.27
C ALA A 318 1.62 10.67 23.43
N GLU A 319 2.89 10.38 23.15
CA GLU A 319 3.46 9.05 23.37
C GLU A 319 3.33 8.58 24.85
N PRO A 320 2.95 7.32 25.08
CA PRO A 320 2.96 6.72 26.41
C PRO A 320 4.37 6.34 26.85
N THR A 321 4.56 6.19 28.16
CA THR A 321 5.73 5.55 28.77
C THR A 321 5.27 4.41 29.66
N THR A 322 6.19 3.58 30.15
CA THR A 322 5.87 2.53 31.15
C THR A 322 5.32 3.06 32.48
N SER A 323 5.31 4.39 32.68
CA SER A 323 4.81 5.06 33.88
C SER A 323 3.72 6.10 33.63
N VAL A 324 3.46 6.45 32.36
CA VAL A 324 2.50 7.48 31.94
C VAL A 324 1.75 6.98 30.73
N TYR A 325 0.50 6.57 30.92
CA TYR A 325 -0.36 5.98 29.90
C TYR A 325 -1.82 6.18 30.34
N ASP A 326 -2.75 6.14 29.38
CA ASP A 326 -4.19 6.18 29.67
C ASP A 326 -4.73 4.75 29.86
N TRP A 327 -4.24 3.80 29.07
CA TRP A 327 -4.52 2.37 29.22
C TRP A 327 -3.29 1.50 28.94
N ARG A 328 -3.34 0.25 29.41
CA ARG A 328 -2.28 -0.74 29.18
C ARG A 328 -2.80 -2.18 29.11
N GLY A 329 -2.11 -3.02 28.35
CA GLY A 329 -2.14 -4.49 28.38
C GLY A 329 -0.83 -5.04 28.94
N TYR A 330 -0.89 -6.11 29.72
CA TYR A 330 0.28 -6.73 30.36
C TYR A 330 0.05 -8.20 30.75
N THR A 331 -0.66 -8.95 29.91
CA THR A 331 -0.91 -10.39 30.07
C THR A 331 0.13 -11.25 29.37
N THR A 332 0.49 -12.37 30.00
CA THR A 332 1.46 -13.29 29.42
C THR A 332 0.88 -14.01 28.20
N GLY A 333 1.52 -13.84 27.02
CA GLY A 333 1.18 -14.54 25.77
C GLY A 333 0.36 -13.73 24.76
N GLY A 334 0.29 -12.40 24.91
CA GLY A 334 -0.44 -11.46 24.06
C GLY A 334 -1.31 -10.52 24.87
N GLU A 335 -1.95 -9.56 24.22
CA GLU A 335 -2.83 -8.58 24.86
C GLU A 335 -4.20 -8.53 24.20
N ASP A 336 -5.22 -8.30 25.02
CA ASP A 336 -6.59 -8.08 24.59
C ASP A 336 -7.19 -7.02 25.54
N VAL A 337 -7.23 -5.78 25.07
CA VAL A 337 -7.58 -4.61 25.88
C VAL A 337 -8.70 -3.83 25.20
N THR A 338 -9.77 -3.55 25.94
CA THR A 338 -10.80 -2.59 25.52
C THR A 338 -10.70 -1.34 26.38
N TYR A 339 -10.45 -0.20 25.75
CA TYR A 339 -10.51 1.12 26.38
C TYR A 339 -11.76 1.87 25.92
N ASN A 340 -12.66 2.15 26.85
CA ASN A 340 -13.94 2.78 26.53
C ASN A 340 -13.82 4.30 26.50
N ASN A 341 -14.54 4.95 25.59
CA ASN A 341 -14.56 6.39 25.37
C ASN A 341 -13.15 6.98 25.22
N PRO A 342 -12.35 6.54 24.23
CA PRO A 342 -11.00 7.07 24.01
C PRO A 342 -10.99 8.60 23.83
N GLY A 343 -12.06 9.18 23.27
CA GLY A 343 -12.06 10.60 22.95
C GLY A 343 -11.24 10.88 21.70
N ALA A 344 -11.65 11.93 20.99
CA ALA A 344 -11.10 12.27 19.68
C ALA A 344 -9.66 12.77 19.72
N GLY A 345 -8.95 12.54 18.63
CA GLY A 345 -7.59 12.96 18.39
C GLY A 345 -6.65 11.78 18.14
N THR A 346 -5.40 12.11 17.88
CA THR A 346 -4.37 11.12 17.60
C THR A 346 -4.01 10.34 18.85
N TRP A 347 -4.20 9.03 18.80
CA TRP A 347 -3.77 8.11 19.84
C TRP A 347 -2.42 7.50 19.51
N TYR A 348 -1.55 7.40 20.52
CA TYR A 348 -0.24 6.77 20.44
C TYR A 348 -0.28 5.44 21.19
N ILE A 349 0.08 4.34 20.51
CA ILE A 349 0.04 2.97 21.03
C ILE A 349 1.44 2.37 20.96
N MET A 350 2.06 2.15 22.12
CA MET A 350 3.37 1.53 22.26
C MET A 350 3.23 0.02 22.46
N VAL A 351 3.86 -0.77 21.61
CA VAL A 351 4.15 -2.18 21.87
C VAL A 351 5.50 -2.26 22.57
N ARG A 352 5.60 -3.02 23.67
CA ARG A 352 6.84 -3.19 24.42
C ARG A 352 7.15 -4.65 24.67
N SER A 353 8.37 -5.09 24.37
CA SER A 353 8.84 -6.41 24.76
C SER A 353 9.10 -6.47 26.28
N TYR A 354 8.17 -7.06 27.03
CA TYR A 354 8.39 -7.33 28.46
C TYR A 354 9.42 -8.44 28.64
N SER A 355 9.35 -9.49 27.81
CA SER A 355 10.41 -10.49 27.70
C SER A 355 10.41 -11.19 26.33
N GLY A 356 11.61 -11.53 25.86
CA GLY A 356 11.82 -12.22 24.59
C GLY A 356 12.11 -11.29 23.41
N SER A 357 12.07 -11.89 22.21
CA SER A 357 12.29 -11.26 20.90
C SER A 357 11.50 -12.07 19.86
N GLY A 358 11.13 -11.45 18.75
CA GLY A 358 10.36 -12.08 17.68
C GLY A 358 9.15 -11.26 17.25
N SER A 359 8.31 -11.87 16.42
CA SER A 359 7.19 -11.19 15.78
C SER A 359 5.97 -11.03 16.69
N TYR A 360 5.16 -10.04 16.37
CA TYR A 360 3.81 -9.86 16.87
C TYR A 360 2.88 -9.40 15.74
N GLN A 361 1.59 -9.60 15.95
CA GLN A 361 0.53 -8.95 15.19
C GLN A 361 -0.25 -8.05 16.11
N LEU A 362 -0.60 -6.86 15.62
CA LEU A 362 -1.44 -5.89 16.33
C LEU A 362 -2.65 -5.57 15.47
N THR A 363 -3.83 -5.67 16.07
CA THR A 363 -5.10 -5.20 15.49
C THR A 363 -5.68 -4.17 16.45
N VAL A 364 -6.01 -2.98 15.97
CA VAL A 364 -6.74 -1.98 16.75
C VAL A 364 -8.06 -1.70 16.05
N THR A 365 -9.15 -2.08 16.69
CA THR A 365 -10.51 -1.85 16.19
C THR A 365 -11.13 -0.71 16.99
N LEU A 366 -11.36 0.41 16.32
CA LEU A 366 -12.21 1.47 16.83
C LEU A 366 -13.66 1.06 16.62
N THR A 367 -14.35 0.86 17.72
CA THR A 367 -15.80 0.76 17.74
C THR A 367 -16.30 2.14 18.12
N TYR A 368 -16.77 2.85 17.12
CA TYR A 368 -17.75 3.90 17.34
C TYR A 368 -19.03 3.24 17.85
N GLU A 369 -20.02 3.98 18.35
CA GLU A 369 -21.33 3.36 18.57
C GLU A 369 -21.61 2.40 17.39
N SER A 370 -21.96 1.14 17.68
CA SER A 370 -22.71 0.39 16.69
C SER A 370 -24.06 1.09 16.64
N GLY A 371 -24.09 2.21 15.94
CA GLY A 371 -25.33 2.80 15.48
C GLY A 371 -25.82 1.82 14.42
N GLY A 372 -26.76 0.90 14.62
CA GLY A 372 -27.76 0.94 15.67
C GLY A 372 -28.31 2.36 15.79
N GLY A 373 -28.49 3.07 14.68
CA GLY A 373 -29.10 4.40 14.69
C GLY A 373 -30.47 4.28 15.32
N GLY A 374 -30.45 4.56 16.60
CA GLY A 374 -31.54 4.61 17.54
C GLY A 374 -31.16 5.51 18.72
N GLY A 375 -30.07 6.28 18.59
CA GLY A 375 -29.80 7.45 19.39
C GLY A 375 -30.51 8.65 18.75
N SER A 376 -31.24 9.43 19.55
CA SER A 376 -31.68 10.75 19.11
C SER A 376 -30.45 11.59 18.79
N GLY A 377 -30.39 12.19 17.60
CA GLY A 377 -29.28 13.05 17.18
C GLY A 377 -28.71 13.94 18.28
N ASP A 378 -27.39 14.08 18.32
CA ASP A 378 -26.68 14.72 19.42
C ASP A 378 -26.86 16.26 19.45
N GLY A 379 -27.42 16.81 18.38
CA GLY A 379 -27.72 18.22 18.17
C GLY A 379 -26.62 18.97 17.41
N VAL A 380 -25.56 18.30 16.98
CA VAL A 380 -24.48 18.79 16.14
C VAL A 380 -24.56 18.08 14.78
N VAL A 381 -24.89 18.83 13.75
CA VAL A 381 -25.02 18.27 12.39
C VAL A 381 -23.66 18.28 11.70
N HIS A 382 -23.15 17.09 11.39
CA HIS A 382 -22.03 16.85 10.48
C HIS A 382 -22.53 16.45 9.09
N LYS A 383 -21.71 16.77 8.08
CA LYS A 383 -22.02 16.53 6.68
C LYS A 383 -20.94 15.67 6.04
N TRP A 384 -21.32 14.47 5.59
CA TRP A 384 -20.41 13.43 5.10
C TRP A 384 -20.70 13.09 3.63
N ALA A 385 -19.67 12.90 2.81
CA ALA A 385 -19.85 12.51 1.42
C ALA A 385 -18.85 11.46 0.95
N VAL A 386 -19.34 10.56 0.11
CA VAL A 386 -18.52 9.72 -0.76
C VAL A 386 -18.80 10.14 -2.19
N ILE A 387 -17.75 10.47 -2.93
CA ILE A 387 -17.81 10.88 -4.34
C ILE A 387 -17.00 9.88 -5.15
N VAL A 388 -17.59 9.33 -6.20
CA VAL A 388 -16.96 8.38 -7.11
C VAL A 388 -17.06 8.93 -8.54
N GLY A 389 -15.93 9.09 -9.21
CA GLY A 389 -15.88 9.45 -10.63
C GLY A 389 -14.83 8.62 -11.32
N ILE A 390 -15.20 7.91 -12.40
CA ILE A 390 -14.29 6.97 -13.06
C ILE A 390 -14.32 7.22 -14.56
N SER A 391 -13.26 7.81 -15.09
CA SER A 391 -13.10 8.00 -16.53
C SER A 391 -12.25 6.88 -17.12
N ASP A 392 -11.13 6.52 -16.48
CA ASP A 392 -10.21 5.50 -16.99
C ASP A 392 -10.38 4.17 -16.26
N TYR A 393 -10.97 3.18 -16.92
CA TYR A 393 -11.29 1.87 -16.34
C TYR A 393 -10.16 0.86 -16.54
N GLU A 394 -10.05 -0.10 -15.62
CA GLU A 394 -9.00 -1.12 -15.73
C GLU A 394 -9.21 -2.07 -16.92
N ALA A 395 -10.44 -2.56 -17.08
CA ALA A 395 -10.74 -3.67 -18.00
C ALA A 395 -11.87 -3.39 -18.99
N ILE A 396 -12.62 -2.30 -18.82
CA ILE A 396 -13.69 -1.89 -19.74
C ILE A 396 -13.30 -0.61 -20.50
N SER A 397 -14.17 -0.14 -21.39
CA SER A 397 -13.88 1.05 -22.19
C SER A 397 -13.93 2.30 -21.32
N ASP A 398 -12.99 3.22 -21.53
CA ASP A 398 -12.94 4.49 -20.83
C ASP A 398 -14.11 5.42 -21.18
N LEU A 399 -14.45 6.27 -20.23
CA LEU A 399 -15.32 7.45 -20.35
C LEU A 399 -14.45 8.72 -20.37
N THR A 400 -15.08 9.89 -20.50
CA THR A 400 -14.32 11.14 -20.70
C THR A 400 -14.48 12.16 -19.57
N TYR A 401 -15.61 12.21 -18.87
CA TYR A 401 -15.94 13.35 -18.00
C TYR A 401 -16.35 13.00 -16.57
N CYS A 402 -16.18 11.75 -16.14
CA CYS A 402 -16.64 11.30 -14.83
C CYS A 402 -15.75 11.85 -13.69
N ASP A 403 -14.48 12.10 -13.97
CA ASP A 403 -13.54 12.77 -13.06
C ASP A 403 -13.79 14.28 -12.96
N GLU A 404 -14.19 14.95 -14.05
CA GLU A 404 -14.73 16.32 -13.97
C GLU A 404 -16.03 16.38 -13.15
N ASP A 405 -16.95 15.43 -13.34
CA ASP A 405 -18.19 15.36 -12.53
C ASP A 405 -17.88 15.24 -11.03
N ALA A 406 -16.95 14.36 -10.66
CA ALA A 406 -16.51 14.21 -9.28
C ALA A 406 -15.88 15.50 -8.75
N THR A 407 -15.11 16.20 -9.58
CA THR A 407 -14.49 17.48 -9.24
C THR A 407 -15.53 18.57 -8.97
N ASP A 408 -16.55 18.68 -9.83
CA ASP A 408 -17.60 19.68 -9.69
C ASP A 408 -18.46 19.43 -8.45
N TRP A 409 -18.83 18.17 -8.21
CA TRP A 409 -19.53 17.79 -6.98
C TRP A 409 -18.69 18.04 -5.74
N TYR A 410 -17.40 17.68 -5.73
CA TYR A 410 -16.52 17.96 -4.60
C TYR A 410 -16.47 19.46 -4.30
N ASN A 411 -16.29 20.28 -5.34
CA ASN A 411 -16.22 21.73 -5.19
C ASN A 411 -17.55 22.32 -4.69
N TYR A 412 -18.68 21.82 -5.16
CA TYR A 412 -19.99 22.25 -4.70
C TYR A 412 -20.24 21.86 -3.24
N LEU A 413 -20.05 20.58 -2.90
CA LEU A 413 -20.29 20.08 -1.54
C LEU A 413 -19.39 20.78 -0.52
N THR A 414 -18.10 20.94 -0.82
CA THR A 414 -17.13 21.57 0.09
C THR A 414 -17.36 23.07 0.21
N ASN A 415 -17.43 23.79 -0.92
CA ASN A 415 -17.36 25.26 -0.90
C ASN A 415 -18.72 25.94 -0.76
N VAL A 416 -19.81 25.25 -1.09
CA VAL A 416 -21.17 25.79 -1.05
C VAL A 416 -21.97 25.15 0.08
N MET A 417 -21.96 23.82 0.16
CA MET A 417 -22.86 23.10 1.07
C MET A 417 -22.30 22.81 2.46
N GLY A 418 -21.01 23.05 2.67
CA GLY A 418 -20.35 22.90 3.97
C GLY A 418 -20.16 21.43 4.37
N TYR A 419 -19.87 20.56 3.42
CA TYR A 419 -19.44 19.19 3.71
C TYR A 419 -17.98 19.20 4.15
N ASP A 420 -17.74 18.68 5.35
CA ASP A 420 -16.41 18.68 5.98
C ASP A 420 -15.73 17.30 5.95
N TYR A 421 -16.51 16.23 5.76
CA TYR A 421 -16.01 14.85 5.71
C TYR A 421 -16.26 14.27 4.32
N ILE A 422 -15.29 14.34 3.42
CA ILE A 422 -15.45 13.88 2.04
C ILE A 422 -14.36 12.87 1.68
N ARG A 423 -14.76 11.73 1.12
CA ARG A 423 -13.86 10.76 0.48
C ARG A 423 -14.14 10.74 -1.02
N VAL A 424 -13.14 11.11 -1.81
CA VAL A 424 -13.21 11.06 -3.28
C VAL A 424 -12.45 9.83 -3.76
N LEU A 425 -13.13 8.93 -4.45
CA LEU A 425 -12.54 7.75 -5.06
C LEU A 425 -12.57 7.90 -6.58
N GLY A 426 -11.45 7.62 -7.23
CA GLY A 426 -11.27 7.86 -8.65
C GLY A 426 -10.53 6.73 -9.36
N ASP A 427 -10.11 6.98 -10.59
CA ASP A 427 -9.22 6.11 -11.36
C ASP A 427 -7.73 6.37 -11.06
N THR A 428 -6.84 5.86 -11.91
CA THR A 428 -5.38 5.97 -11.74
C THR A 428 -4.81 7.36 -12.03
N HIS A 429 -5.61 8.32 -12.51
CA HIS A 429 -5.18 9.69 -12.77
C HIS A 429 -5.47 10.60 -11.57
N GLU A 430 -4.83 10.32 -10.43
CA GLU A 430 -5.06 11.01 -9.15
C GLU A 430 -5.07 12.55 -9.23
N THR A 431 -4.27 13.13 -10.13
CA THR A 431 -4.15 14.58 -10.33
C THR A 431 -5.38 15.25 -10.93
N ASN A 432 -6.33 14.48 -11.47
CA ASN A 432 -7.57 15.00 -12.02
C ASN A 432 -8.57 15.36 -10.92
N TYR A 433 -8.37 14.85 -9.70
CA TYR A 433 -9.27 15.03 -8.58
C TYR A 433 -8.76 16.12 -7.61
N PRO A 434 -9.65 16.98 -7.06
CA PRO A 434 -9.28 18.02 -6.10
C PRO A 434 -8.87 17.46 -4.73
N ALA A 435 -9.33 16.25 -4.41
CA ALA A 435 -8.89 15.40 -3.32
C ALA A 435 -8.92 13.96 -3.83
N TYR A 436 -8.03 13.10 -3.33
CA TYR A 436 -7.96 11.69 -3.74
C TYR A 436 -7.76 10.81 -2.52
N TYR A 437 -8.77 9.99 -2.22
CA TYR A 437 -8.77 9.08 -1.08
C TYR A 437 -8.22 7.70 -1.47
N ALA A 438 -8.75 7.11 -2.55
CA ALA A 438 -8.35 5.80 -3.02
C ALA A 438 -8.80 5.55 -4.46
N LEU A 439 -8.24 4.52 -5.08
CA LEU A 439 -8.76 3.97 -6.33
C LEU A 439 -10.17 3.42 -6.10
N ALA A 440 -11.09 3.70 -7.02
CA ALA A 440 -12.50 3.34 -6.94
C ALA A 440 -12.75 1.86 -7.28
N THR A 441 -11.96 0.94 -6.70
CA THR A 441 -12.27 -0.49 -6.75
C THR A 441 -13.55 -0.77 -5.99
N GLU A 442 -14.27 -1.84 -6.33
CA GLU A 442 -15.50 -2.21 -5.63
C GLU A 442 -15.29 -2.35 -4.11
N TYR A 443 -14.17 -2.96 -3.71
CA TYR A 443 -13.79 -3.10 -2.31
C TYR A 443 -13.66 -1.73 -1.59
N ASN A 444 -12.92 -0.80 -2.20
CA ASN A 444 -12.68 0.52 -1.60
C ASN A 444 -13.96 1.37 -1.55
N VAL A 445 -14.81 1.28 -2.58
CA VAL A 445 -16.10 1.98 -2.61
C VAL A 445 -17.03 1.41 -1.55
N LYS A 446 -17.16 0.08 -1.42
CA LYS A 446 -17.93 -0.53 -0.32
C LYS A 446 -17.40 -0.10 1.05
N ALA A 447 -16.08 -0.04 1.25
CA ALA A 447 -15.48 0.43 2.51
C ALA A 447 -15.80 1.91 2.80
N ALA A 448 -15.75 2.78 1.79
CA ALA A 448 -16.11 4.20 1.93
C ALA A 448 -17.60 4.40 2.22
N LEU A 449 -18.49 3.64 1.57
CA LEU A 449 -19.93 3.68 1.84
C LEU A 449 -20.29 3.15 3.24
N ASN A 450 -19.57 2.13 3.73
CA ASN A 450 -19.71 1.67 5.11
C ASN A 450 -19.22 2.71 6.13
N TRP A 451 -18.25 3.54 5.78
CA TRP A 451 -17.83 4.65 6.62
C TRP A 451 -18.92 5.73 6.78
N LEU A 452 -19.77 5.96 5.76
CA LEU A 452 -20.94 6.85 5.90
C LEU A 452 -21.95 6.35 6.94
N ALA A 453 -21.98 5.04 7.25
CA ALA A 453 -22.82 4.50 8.32
C ALA A 453 -22.39 4.98 9.72
N GLY A 454 -21.22 5.64 9.84
CA GLY A 454 -20.78 6.30 11.05
C GLY A 454 -21.50 7.63 11.35
N ALA A 455 -22.20 8.22 10.37
CA ALA A 455 -23.03 9.40 10.57
C ALA A 455 -24.20 9.10 11.51
N ASP A 456 -24.53 10.02 12.41
CA ASP A 456 -25.59 9.84 13.39
C ASP A 456 -26.98 10.24 12.86
N ALA A 457 -27.99 10.34 13.73
CA ALA A 457 -29.38 10.54 13.30
C ALA A 457 -29.78 11.99 13.01
N ASP A 458 -28.95 13.00 13.32
CA ASP A 458 -29.15 14.39 12.88
C ASP A 458 -28.18 14.84 11.78
N ASP A 459 -27.17 14.02 11.48
CA ASP A 459 -26.25 14.20 10.38
C ASP A 459 -26.89 14.11 8.97
N GLU A 460 -26.13 14.57 7.99
CA GLU A 460 -26.46 14.53 6.56
C GLU A 460 -25.37 13.77 5.79
N VAL A 461 -25.77 12.85 4.92
CA VAL A 461 -24.85 12.06 4.09
C VAL A 461 -25.16 12.19 2.61
N ALA A 462 -24.12 12.16 1.77
CA ALA A 462 -24.24 12.18 0.33
C ALA A 462 -23.42 11.07 -0.33
N PHE A 463 -24.02 10.33 -1.26
CA PHE A 463 -23.30 9.45 -2.18
C PHE A 463 -23.49 9.96 -3.60
N ILE A 464 -22.39 10.38 -4.22
CA ILE A 464 -22.35 10.92 -5.58
C ILE A 464 -21.51 9.96 -6.42
N THR A 465 -22.02 9.57 -7.59
CA THR A 465 -21.29 8.65 -8.46
C THR A 465 -21.56 8.91 -9.95
N SER A 466 -20.49 8.94 -10.75
CA SER A 466 -20.52 9.07 -12.22
C SER A 466 -19.61 8.01 -12.86
N GLY A 467 -20.12 7.30 -13.88
CA GLY A 467 -19.38 6.23 -14.55
C GLY A 467 -20.24 5.27 -15.37
N HIS A 468 -19.66 4.12 -15.74
CA HIS A 468 -20.40 3.04 -16.39
C HIS A 468 -21.39 2.39 -15.44
N GLY A 469 -22.53 1.98 -15.99
CA GLY A 469 -23.51 1.16 -15.29
C GLY A 469 -24.12 0.16 -16.25
N SER A 470 -24.65 -0.92 -15.70
CA SER A 470 -25.25 -1.99 -16.50
C SER A 470 -26.35 -2.66 -15.71
N GLY A 471 -27.17 -3.45 -16.40
CA GLY A 471 -28.25 -4.16 -15.76
C GLY A 471 -29.02 -5.03 -16.73
N ASN A 472 -29.90 -5.86 -16.19
CA ASN A 472 -30.75 -6.73 -16.98
C ASN A 472 -32.11 -6.09 -17.35
N GLY A 473 -32.41 -4.89 -16.83
CA GLY A 473 -33.70 -4.22 -17.00
C GLY A 473 -34.89 -4.90 -16.30
N TYR A 474 -34.63 -5.78 -15.33
CA TYR A 474 -35.61 -6.55 -14.55
C TYR A 474 -35.20 -6.67 -13.06
N GLY A 475 -34.53 -5.67 -12.50
CA GLY A 475 -34.13 -5.64 -11.08
C GLY A 475 -32.81 -6.36 -10.77
N SER A 476 -31.82 -6.19 -11.63
CA SER A 476 -30.41 -6.43 -11.31
C SER A 476 -29.60 -5.40 -12.09
N SER A 477 -29.51 -4.21 -11.52
CA SER A 477 -28.64 -3.13 -11.99
C SER A 477 -27.41 -3.05 -11.11
N TYR A 478 -26.30 -2.59 -11.67
CA TYR A 478 -25.06 -2.39 -10.94
C TYR A 478 -24.27 -1.21 -11.50
N LEU A 479 -23.48 -0.63 -10.61
CA LEU A 479 -22.52 0.41 -10.93
C LEU A 479 -21.17 -0.27 -11.23
N CYS A 480 -20.57 0.03 -12.38
CA CYS A 480 -19.25 -0.48 -12.72
C CYS A 480 -18.20 0.32 -11.95
N MET A 481 -17.52 -0.34 -11.03
CA MET A 481 -16.38 0.21 -10.29
C MET A 481 -15.12 0.14 -11.18
N TRP A 482 -14.02 0.74 -10.74
CA TRP A 482 -12.81 0.88 -11.56
C TRP A 482 -12.29 -0.46 -12.11
N ASP A 483 -12.40 -1.50 -11.28
CA ASP A 483 -12.04 -2.90 -11.54
C ASP A 483 -13.20 -3.74 -12.13
N CYS A 484 -14.18 -3.12 -12.80
CA CYS A 484 -15.30 -3.82 -13.42
C CYS A 484 -14.82 -4.90 -14.41
N ASN A 485 -15.25 -6.15 -14.21
CA ASN A 485 -14.86 -7.37 -14.93
C ASN A 485 -13.43 -7.89 -14.67
N SER A 486 -12.56 -7.12 -14.01
CA SER A 486 -11.29 -7.63 -13.49
C SER A 486 -11.47 -8.21 -12.09
N GLY A 487 -12.15 -7.45 -11.21
CA GLY A 487 -12.50 -7.80 -9.84
C GLY A 487 -11.27 -8.04 -8.95
N GLU A 488 -11.14 -7.27 -7.88
CA GLU A 488 -10.05 -7.43 -6.92
C GLU A 488 -10.52 -7.71 -5.49
N ASN A 489 -9.63 -8.22 -4.64
CA ASN A 489 -9.88 -8.43 -3.21
C ASN A 489 -11.10 -9.33 -2.87
N GLY A 490 -11.50 -10.19 -3.81
CA GLY A 490 -12.64 -11.11 -3.65
C GLY A 490 -13.97 -10.55 -4.14
N GLU A 491 -13.98 -9.33 -4.66
CA GLU A 491 -15.11 -8.66 -5.32
C GLU A 491 -15.04 -8.87 -6.85
N ASP A 492 -16.08 -8.50 -7.59
CA ASP A 492 -16.18 -8.73 -9.05
C ASP A 492 -16.12 -7.45 -9.91
N GLY A 493 -15.92 -6.31 -9.25
CA GLY A 493 -15.84 -4.97 -9.81
C GLY A 493 -17.20 -4.30 -10.05
N ASN A 494 -18.30 -4.89 -9.59
CA ASN A 494 -19.66 -4.40 -9.84
C ASN A 494 -20.42 -4.21 -8.52
N LEU A 495 -20.67 -2.97 -8.14
CA LEU A 495 -21.52 -2.68 -6.99
C LEU A 495 -22.99 -2.87 -7.38
N TYR A 496 -23.58 -4.00 -6.99
CA TYR A 496 -24.97 -4.33 -7.32
C TYR A 496 -25.98 -3.50 -6.51
N ASP A 497 -27.16 -3.29 -7.09
CA ASP A 497 -28.33 -2.68 -6.44
C ASP A 497 -28.61 -3.21 -5.03
N THR A 498 -28.63 -4.53 -4.88
CA THR A 498 -28.85 -5.20 -3.59
C THR A 498 -27.74 -4.94 -2.58
N GLU A 499 -26.48 -4.85 -3.01
CA GLU A 499 -25.36 -4.57 -2.13
C GLU A 499 -25.33 -3.10 -1.69
N LEU A 500 -25.60 -2.20 -2.63
CA LEU A 500 -25.79 -0.79 -2.33
C LEU A 500 -26.95 -0.61 -1.34
N ALA A 501 -28.08 -1.28 -1.56
CA ALA A 501 -29.23 -1.22 -0.66
C ALA A 501 -28.91 -1.80 0.73
N ASP A 502 -28.18 -2.90 0.81
CA ASP A 502 -27.72 -3.46 2.09
C ASP A 502 -26.87 -2.45 2.87
N ILE A 503 -25.98 -1.71 2.20
CA ILE A 503 -25.15 -0.68 2.83
C ILE A 503 -26.00 0.55 3.21
N VAL A 504 -26.77 1.11 2.28
CA VAL A 504 -27.62 2.29 2.52
C VAL A 504 -28.65 2.02 3.63
N GLY A 505 -29.15 0.79 3.74
CA GLY A 505 -30.06 0.37 4.80
C GLY A 505 -29.46 0.46 6.21
N THR A 506 -28.13 0.57 6.32
CA THR A 506 -27.44 0.80 7.61
C THR A 506 -27.31 2.27 7.97
N TRP A 507 -27.50 3.19 7.03
CA TRP A 507 -27.34 4.62 7.27
C TRP A 507 -28.51 5.19 8.07
N VAL A 508 -28.18 6.00 9.07
CA VAL A 508 -29.16 6.49 10.04
C VAL A 508 -29.30 8.02 10.02
N ALA A 509 -28.50 8.67 9.18
CA ALA A 509 -28.54 10.09 8.86
C ALA A 509 -29.96 10.61 8.64
N ALA A 510 -30.21 11.83 9.14
CA ALA A 510 -31.49 12.50 8.97
C ALA A 510 -31.83 12.72 7.50
N ARG A 511 -30.80 12.99 6.68
CA ARG A 511 -30.90 13.21 5.24
C ARG A 511 -29.84 12.42 4.51
N ILE A 512 -30.28 11.64 3.54
CA ILE A 512 -29.46 10.79 2.70
C ILE A 512 -29.68 11.22 1.25
N PHE A 513 -28.67 11.86 0.65
CA PHE A 513 -28.70 12.27 -0.75
C PHE A 513 -27.93 11.27 -1.61
N ILE A 514 -28.54 10.76 -2.68
CA ILE A 514 -27.90 9.84 -3.62
C ILE A 514 -28.03 10.38 -5.04
N PHE A 515 -26.90 10.65 -5.69
CA PHE A 515 -26.83 11.12 -7.07
C PHE A 515 -26.11 10.10 -7.94
N VAL A 516 -26.75 9.63 -9.02
CA VAL A 516 -26.20 8.58 -9.88
C VAL A 516 -26.24 8.96 -11.36
N ASP A 517 -25.08 9.25 -11.94
CA ASP A 517 -24.90 9.43 -13.38
C ASP A 517 -24.25 8.19 -14.02
N HIS A 518 -25.00 7.09 -13.98
CA HIS A 518 -24.61 5.81 -14.60
C HIS A 518 -25.73 5.29 -15.50
N CYS A 519 -25.39 4.52 -16.53
CA CYS A 519 -26.41 3.81 -17.32
C CYS A 519 -27.19 2.80 -16.43
N TYR A 520 -28.42 2.47 -16.79
CA TYR A 520 -29.31 1.55 -16.04
C TYR A 520 -29.60 1.95 -14.58
N SER A 521 -29.26 3.19 -14.21
CA SER A 521 -29.25 3.67 -12.81
C SER A 521 -30.63 3.73 -12.17
N GLY A 522 -31.70 3.98 -12.95
CA GLY A 522 -33.07 3.92 -12.43
C GLY A 522 -33.46 2.53 -11.88
N GLY A 523 -32.70 1.48 -12.22
CA GLY A 523 -32.90 0.13 -11.70
C GLY A 523 -32.41 -0.06 -10.27
N LEU A 524 -31.66 0.89 -9.70
CA LEU A 524 -31.24 0.89 -8.29
C LEU A 524 -32.38 1.32 -7.34
N ILE A 525 -33.29 2.17 -7.84
CA ILE A 525 -34.35 2.80 -7.04
C ILE A 525 -35.24 1.77 -6.31
N PRO A 526 -35.70 0.66 -6.90
CA PRO A 526 -36.61 -0.26 -6.23
C PRO A 526 -36.08 -0.84 -4.91
N GLU A 527 -34.79 -1.17 -4.84
CA GLU A 527 -34.19 -1.72 -3.63
C GLU A 527 -34.02 -0.64 -2.55
N ILE A 528 -33.61 0.58 -2.94
CA ILE A 528 -33.54 1.74 -2.04
C ILE A 528 -34.92 2.12 -1.49
N GLN A 529 -35.94 2.12 -2.34
CA GLN A 529 -37.33 2.40 -1.96
C GLN A 529 -37.88 1.37 -0.96
N ALA A 530 -37.40 0.13 -1.00
CA ALA A 530 -37.84 -0.94 -0.11
C ALA A 530 -37.23 -0.85 1.30
N LEU A 531 -36.22 0.00 1.52
CA LEU A 531 -35.53 0.12 2.80
C LEU A 531 -36.41 0.71 3.90
N SER A 532 -36.15 0.33 5.14
CA SER A 532 -36.88 0.86 6.30
C SER A 532 -36.55 2.32 6.63
N ASN A 533 -35.37 2.80 6.22
CA ASN A 533 -34.94 4.20 6.34
C ASN A 533 -35.23 5.02 5.08
N SER A 534 -35.95 4.46 4.09
CA SER A 534 -36.22 5.11 2.81
C SER A 534 -36.81 6.52 2.94
N ALA A 535 -37.57 6.80 3.99
CA ALA A 535 -38.11 8.14 4.28
C ALA A 535 -37.05 9.25 4.48
N HIS A 536 -35.79 8.89 4.69
CA HIS A 536 -34.66 9.82 4.80
C HIS A 536 -33.91 10.02 3.47
N VAL A 537 -34.28 9.27 2.44
CA VAL A 537 -33.52 9.20 1.18
C VAL A 537 -34.17 10.05 0.11
N TYR A 538 -33.36 10.93 -0.49
CA TYR A 538 -33.62 11.50 -1.81
C TYR A 538 -32.58 10.95 -2.79
N MET A 539 -33.04 10.35 -3.88
CA MET A 539 -32.20 9.76 -4.91
C MET A 539 -32.58 10.29 -6.28
N THR A 540 -31.59 10.66 -7.08
CA THR A 540 -31.80 10.96 -8.50
C THR A 540 -30.85 10.18 -9.40
N THR A 541 -31.36 9.73 -10.53
CA THR A 541 -30.64 8.91 -11.51
C THR A 541 -30.73 9.53 -12.90
N THR A 542 -29.67 9.40 -13.70
CA THR A 542 -29.61 9.95 -15.07
C THR A 542 -30.60 9.31 -16.04
N CYS A 543 -31.06 8.08 -15.77
CA CYS A 543 -31.97 7.35 -16.65
C CYS A 543 -32.88 6.36 -15.90
N THR A 544 -33.77 5.68 -16.64
CA THR A 544 -34.63 4.59 -16.15
C THR A 544 -33.87 3.26 -15.98
N GLU A 545 -34.55 2.20 -15.54
CA GLU A 545 -33.97 0.85 -15.30
C GLU A 545 -33.27 0.19 -16.50
N ASN A 546 -33.49 0.69 -17.71
CA ASN A 546 -32.88 0.19 -18.94
C ASN A 546 -32.40 1.30 -19.88
N GLY A 547 -32.24 2.52 -19.36
CA GLY A 547 -31.77 3.68 -20.11
C GLY A 547 -30.26 3.88 -20.05
N TYR A 548 -29.79 4.88 -20.78
CA TYR A 548 -28.40 5.29 -20.85
C TYR A 548 -28.19 6.67 -20.21
N GLY A 549 -27.08 6.80 -19.48
CA GLY A 549 -26.46 8.10 -19.19
C GLY A 549 -25.54 8.51 -20.34
N TYR A 550 -25.15 9.78 -20.40
CA TYR A 550 -24.38 10.33 -21.52
C TYR A 550 -23.30 11.28 -21.06
N ASP A 551 -22.11 11.16 -21.67
CA ASP A 551 -21.07 12.19 -21.61
C ASP A 551 -21.41 13.34 -22.56
N ASP A 552 -21.52 14.57 -22.03
CA ASP A 552 -21.77 15.77 -22.81
C ASP A 552 -20.49 16.57 -23.04
N SER A 553 -19.83 16.27 -24.16
CA SER A 553 -18.62 17.00 -24.59
C SER A 553 -18.78 18.50 -24.78
N THR A 554 -20.00 19.03 -24.90
CA THR A 554 -20.20 20.48 -24.99
C THR A 554 -20.06 21.17 -23.65
N HIS A 555 -20.34 20.45 -22.56
CA HIS A 555 -20.25 20.95 -21.20
C HIS A 555 -19.03 20.39 -20.45
N GLN A 556 -18.45 19.27 -20.92
CA GLN A 556 -17.35 18.54 -20.28
C GLN A 556 -17.75 17.91 -18.94
N ASN A 557 -18.93 17.29 -18.93
CA ASN A 557 -19.53 16.60 -17.79
C ASN A 557 -20.34 15.40 -18.28
N GLY A 558 -20.72 14.52 -17.36
CA GLY A 558 -21.93 13.72 -17.50
C GLY A 558 -23.14 14.65 -17.69
N ALA A 559 -24.00 14.30 -18.63
CA ALA A 559 -25.14 15.14 -19.01
C ALA A 559 -26.02 15.41 -17.79
N TRP A 560 -26.29 14.40 -16.96
CA TRP A 560 -27.14 14.62 -15.79
C TRP A 560 -26.42 15.43 -14.72
N THR A 561 -25.13 15.19 -14.49
CA THR A 561 -24.31 16.06 -13.63
C THR A 561 -24.41 17.52 -14.07
N TYR A 562 -24.21 17.83 -15.36
CA TYR A 562 -24.34 19.19 -15.86
C TYR A 562 -25.74 19.78 -15.62
N TYR A 563 -26.80 19.09 -16.05
CA TYR A 563 -28.15 19.67 -15.99
C TYR A 563 -28.65 19.84 -14.55
N PHE A 564 -28.32 18.91 -13.66
CA PHE A 564 -28.74 18.96 -12.27
C PHE A 564 -27.87 19.94 -11.45
N LEU A 565 -26.55 19.74 -11.45
CA LEU A 565 -25.63 20.52 -10.63
C LEU A 565 -25.37 21.90 -11.22
N GLU A 566 -24.78 21.97 -12.42
CA GLU A 566 -24.36 23.24 -12.98
C GLU A 566 -25.54 24.10 -13.44
N TYR A 567 -26.39 23.56 -14.32
CA TYR A 567 -27.50 24.29 -14.91
C TYR A 567 -28.61 24.59 -13.89
N GLY A 568 -28.92 23.61 -13.04
CA GLY A 568 -29.91 23.71 -11.96
C GLY A 568 -29.37 24.42 -10.72
N LEU A 569 -28.75 23.66 -9.81
CA LEU A 569 -28.38 24.12 -8.47
C LEU A 569 -27.51 25.38 -8.50
N ILE A 570 -26.47 25.41 -9.33
CA ILE A 570 -25.51 26.51 -9.38
C ILE A 570 -26.08 27.69 -10.18
N ASN A 571 -26.42 27.49 -11.45
CA ASN A 571 -26.72 28.61 -12.35
C ASN A 571 -28.16 29.16 -12.21
N HIS A 572 -29.16 28.30 -12.02
CA HIS A 572 -30.55 28.74 -11.86
C HIS A 572 -30.85 29.15 -10.43
N PHE A 573 -30.56 28.28 -9.48
CA PHE A 573 -30.86 28.51 -8.06
C PHE A 573 -29.76 29.30 -7.32
N GLY A 574 -28.64 29.58 -7.99
CA GLY A 574 -27.60 30.48 -7.48
C GLY A 574 -26.81 29.89 -6.31
N SER A 575 -26.64 28.56 -6.27
CA SER A 575 -25.98 27.85 -5.17
C SER A 575 -26.65 28.12 -3.81
N ASN A 576 -27.97 28.30 -3.81
CA ASN A 576 -28.73 28.55 -2.59
C ASN A 576 -28.87 27.24 -1.78
N PRO A 577 -28.36 27.16 -0.53
CA PRO A 577 -28.41 25.93 0.27
C PRO A 577 -29.85 25.52 0.64
N ASP A 578 -30.81 26.44 0.59
CA ASP A 578 -32.22 26.15 0.86
C ASP A 578 -33.00 25.66 -0.38
N THR A 579 -32.31 25.36 -1.49
CA THR A 579 -32.95 24.86 -2.72
C THR A 579 -33.46 23.45 -2.49
N LEU A 580 -34.73 23.22 -2.80
CA LEU A 580 -35.33 21.89 -2.78
C LEU A 580 -34.79 21.07 -3.94
N MET A 581 -34.37 19.83 -3.69
CA MET A 581 -33.85 18.94 -4.74
C MET A 581 -34.92 18.61 -5.77
N GLU A 582 -36.19 18.53 -5.35
CA GLU A 582 -37.35 18.34 -6.23
C GLU A 582 -37.51 19.52 -7.21
N ASP A 583 -37.37 20.76 -6.72
CA ASP A 583 -37.45 21.96 -7.57
C ASP A 583 -36.30 21.99 -8.58
N CYS A 584 -35.12 21.54 -8.16
CA CYS A 584 -33.96 21.41 -9.05
C CYS A 584 -34.16 20.30 -10.09
N PHE A 585 -34.67 19.14 -9.68
CA PHE A 585 -34.97 18.02 -10.56
C PHE A 585 -35.96 18.43 -11.65
N ASP A 586 -37.09 19.05 -11.28
CA ASP A 586 -38.11 19.51 -12.21
C ASP A 586 -37.53 20.49 -13.25
N TYR A 587 -36.71 21.44 -12.80
CA TYR A 587 -36.08 22.43 -13.68
C TYR A 587 -35.02 21.81 -14.60
N ALA A 588 -34.17 20.92 -14.07
CA ALA A 588 -33.15 20.22 -14.84
C ALA A 588 -33.79 19.27 -15.87
N LEU A 589 -34.84 18.55 -15.48
CA LEU A 589 -35.57 17.62 -16.33
C LEU A 589 -36.27 18.33 -17.51
N GLU A 590 -36.83 19.53 -17.30
CA GLU A 590 -37.44 20.30 -18.39
C GLU A 590 -36.41 20.67 -19.49
N ALA A 591 -35.15 20.88 -19.09
CA ALA A 591 -34.06 21.24 -20.00
C ALA A 591 -33.28 20.03 -20.55
N TYR A 592 -33.43 18.85 -19.94
CA TYR A 592 -32.66 17.66 -20.29
C TYR A 592 -32.95 17.20 -21.74
N PRO A 593 -31.91 16.95 -22.57
CA PRO A 593 -32.10 16.74 -24.01
C PRO A 593 -32.54 15.31 -24.36
N HIS A 594 -32.50 14.37 -23.41
CA HIS A 594 -32.85 12.98 -23.60
C HIS A 594 -34.22 12.64 -22.99
N SER A 595 -34.87 11.59 -23.51
CA SER A 595 -36.22 11.21 -23.10
C SER A 595 -36.48 9.71 -23.35
N GLY A 596 -37.60 9.19 -22.88
CA GLY A 596 -37.91 7.76 -22.96
C GLY A 596 -37.16 6.97 -21.88
N GLY A 597 -36.45 5.90 -22.27
CA GLY A 597 -35.64 5.14 -21.32
C GLY A 597 -34.52 5.97 -20.68
N ASP A 598 -34.04 6.98 -21.41
CA ASP A 598 -32.94 7.85 -20.98
C ASP A 598 -33.45 9.10 -20.23
N THR A 599 -34.67 9.05 -19.70
CA THR A 599 -35.22 10.13 -18.89
C THR A 599 -34.72 9.98 -17.45
N PRO A 600 -34.17 11.04 -16.83
CA PRO A 600 -33.80 11.03 -15.42
C PRO A 600 -34.97 10.61 -14.54
N GLN A 601 -34.68 9.95 -13.42
CA GLN A 601 -35.68 9.57 -12.42
C GLN A 601 -35.32 10.21 -11.08
N GLU A 602 -36.33 10.43 -10.26
CA GLU A 602 -36.17 10.79 -8.87
C GLU A 602 -36.96 9.84 -7.97
N PHE A 603 -36.46 9.67 -6.76
CA PHE A 603 -37.13 9.02 -5.66
C PHE A 603 -36.97 9.89 -4.42
N ASP A 604 -38.09 10.33 -3.88
CA ASP A 604 -38.18 11.01 -2.59
C ASP A 604 -38.98 10.12 -1.62
N GLY A 605 -38.32 9.69 -0.55
CA GLY A 605 -38.92 8.86 0.47
C GLY A 605 -39.92 9.56 1.39
N ASP A 606 -39.87 10.89 1.51
CA ASP A 606 -40.82 11.70 2.30
C ASP A 606 -41.38 12.88 1.49
N THR A 607 -42.27 12.56 0.55
CA THR A 607 -43.04 13.55 -0.24
C THR A 607 -43.86 14.57 0.57
N SER A 608 -43.90 14.49 1.91
CA SER A 608 -44.53 15.51 2.75
C SER A 608 -43.61 16.67 3.13
N THR A 609 -42.30 16.51 2.94
CA THR A 609 -41.25 17.48 3.28
C THR A 609 -40.26 17.56 2.11
N GLY A 610 -40.00 18.76 1.56
CA GLY A 610 -38.99 18.88 0.49
C GLY A 610 -37.57 18.61 1.01
N PHE A 611 -36.73 18.03 0.16
CA PHE A 611 -35.37 17.65 0.51
C PHE A 611 -34.36 18.79 0.22
N THR A 612 -33.46 19.07 1.17
CA THR A 612 -32.34 20.02 0.99
C THR A 612 -31.01 19.39 1.37
N LEU A 613 -29.97 19.80 0.66
CA LEU A 613 -28.59 19.30 0.75
C LEU A 613 -27.76 19.98 1.85
#